data_AF-A0A139LMK0-F1
#
_entry.id   AF-A0A139LMK0-F1
#
_cell.length_a   1.000
_cell.length_b   1.000
_cell.length_c   1.000
_cell.angle_alpha   90.00
_cell.angle_beta   90.00
_cell.angle_gamma   90.00
#
_symmetry.space_group_name_H-M   'P 1'
#
loop_
_entity.id
_entity.type
_entity.pdbx_description
1 polymer ?
#
loop_
_entity_poly.entity_id
_entity_poly.type
_entity_poly.pdbx_seq_one_letter_code
_entity_poly.pdbx_strand_id
1 'polypeptide(L)'
;MLTLHNLDASTRNMQTLLDELQQYDTLFTRAASLMPDRLGQMGSDSLQMFVNAFGSRRLLMTDHTTSSIFSNSFEVWQCLDDEKVIGRIGNCYSVLDVCRKEYLRMEELRQKAYQAYWHECPPMDYPDAEKAAKALLERYDVRYVLSIHSNVIQMLKHTHGIVCQLNERNKQVLHITQEELDEVGKLLEQNSYNIKSDDMQTPENNLNENEVNE
;
A
#
# COMPACT_ATOMS: atom_id res chain seq x y z
N MET A 1 -7.82 18.46 -12.45
CA MET A 1 -6.47 18.43 -11.86
C MET A 1 -6.34 17.52 -10.64
N LEU A 2 -7.18 17.68 -9.59
CA LEU A 2 -7.12 16.84 -8.37
C LEU A 2 -7.10 15.32 -8.66
N THR A 3 -7.93 14.87 -9.60
CA THR A 3 -7.98 13.46 -10.03
C THR A 3 -6.65 12.95 -10.58
N LEU A 4 -5.99 13.71 -11.48
CA LEU A 4 -4.71 13.30 -12.06
C LEU A 4 -3.57 13.36 -11.04
N HIS A 5 -3.58 14.36 -10.15
CA HIS A 5 -2.65 14.44 -9.02
C HIS A 5 -2.80 13.23 -8.09
N ASN A 6 -4.04 12.85 -7.75
CA ASN A 6 -4.32 11.66 -6.96
C ASN A 6 -3.87 10.37 -7.66
N LEU A 7 -4.04 10.27 -8.99
CA LEU A 7 -3.49 9.15 -9.76
C LEU A 7 -1.96 9.12 -9.72
N ASP A 8 -1.27 10.26 -9.86
CA ASP A 8 0.20 10.34 -9.74
C ASP A 8 0.68 9.98 -8.33
N ALA A 9 -0.03 10.39 -7.29
CA ALA A 9 0.27 9.97 -5.92
C ALA A 9 0.07 8.46 -5.74
N SER A 10 -1.02 7.92 -6.29
CA SER A 10 -1.35 6.49 -6.22
C SER A 10 -0.34 5.63 -6.99
N THR A 11 0.09 6.05 -8.18
CA THR A 11 1.12 5.33 -8.96
C THR A 11 2.48 5.37 -8.27
N ARG A 12 2.87 6.50 -7.65
CA ARG A 12 4.09 6.58 -6.84
C ARG A 12 4.04 5.64 -5.62
N ASN A 13 2.95 5.65 -4.87
CA ASN A 13 2.78 4.75 -3.72
C ASN A 13 2.85 3.27 -4.13
N MET A 14 2.27 2.93 -5.27
CA MET A 14 2.34 1.58 -5.84
C MET A 14 3.76 1.21 -6.27
N GLN A 15 4.52 2.14 -6.87
CA GLN A 15 5.92 1.91 -7.21
C GLN A 15 6.75 1.61 -5.96
N THR A 16 6.61 2.41 -4.90
CA THR A 16 7.30 2.15 -3.62
C THR A 16 6.96 0.78 -3.05
N LEU A 17 5.68 0.38 -3.12
CA LEU A 17 5.26 -0.95 -2.71
C LEU A 17 5.94 -2.05 -3.55
N LEU A 18 5.97 -1.89 -4.88
CA LEU A 18 6.61 -2.85 -5.79
C LEU A 18 8.10 -3.00 -5.54
N ASP A 19 8.79 -1.90 -5.25
CA ASP A 19 10.22 -1.91 -4.96
C ASP A 19 10.51 -2.70 -3.67
N GLU A 20 9.72 -2.48 -2.62
CA GLU A 20 9.83 -3.22 -1.36
C GLU A 20 9.51 -4.71 -1.54
N LEU A 21 8.43 -5.03 -2.26
CA LEU A 21 8.07 -6.41 -2.55
C LEU A 21 9.16 -7.14 -3.34
N GLN A 22 9.85 -6.45 -4.26
CA GLN A 22 10.96 -7.01 -5.03
C GLN A 22 12.20 -7.28 -4.17
N GLN A 23 12.46 -6.43 -3.18
CA GLN A 23 13.53 -6.68 -2.20
C GLN A 23 13.24 -7.95 -1.40
N TYR A 24 12.00 -8.14 -0.94
CA TYR A 24 11.59 -9.37 -0.26
C TYR A 24 11.65 -10.59 -1.18
N ASP A 25 11.20 -10.47 -2.42
CA ASP A 25 11.20 -11.55 -3.41
C ASP A 25 12.60 -12.13 -3.67
N THR A 26 13.61 -11.25 -3.74
CA THR A 26 15.01 -11.67 -3.90
C THR A 26 15.47 -12.53 -2.74
N LEU A 27 15.13 -12.11 -1.50
CA LEU A 27 15.47 -12.83 -0.28
C LEU A 27 14.71 -14.15 -0.15
N PHE A 28 13.42 -14.12 -0.44
CA PHE A 28 12.52 -15.27 -0.40
C PHE A 28 12.89 -16.34 -1.41
N THR A 29 13.12 -15.94 -2.66
CA THR A 29 13.55 -16.85 -3.73
C THR A 29 14.89 -17.50 -3.41
N ARG A 30 15.84 -16.72 -2.87
CA ARG A 30 17.14 -17.25 -2.45
C ARG A 30 16.99 -18.29 -1.34
N ALA A 31 16.23 -17.99 -0.29
CA ALA A 31 15.99 -18.93 0.81
C ALA A 31 15.31 -20.21 0.34
N ALA A 32 14.25 -20.10 -0.47
CA ALA A 32 13.55 -21.24 -1.06
C ALA A 32 14.46 -22.11 -1.94
N SER A 33 15.36 -21.51 -2.73
CA SER A 33 16.29 -22.24 -3.61
C SER A 33 17.38 -23.05 -2.88
N LEU A 34 17.62 -22.70 -1.62
CA LEU A 34 18.64 -23.32 -0.77
C LEU A 34 18.08 -24.37 0.18
N MET A 35 16.75 -24.50 0.28
CA MET A 35 16.13 -25.59 1.03
C MET A 35 16.42 -26.95 0.37
N PRO A 36 16.49 -28.04 1.17
CA PRO A 36 16.45 -28.05 2.64
C PRO A 36 17.84 -27.91 3.31
N ASP A 37 18.93 -28.16 2.58
CA ASP A 37 20.24 -28.46 3.20
C ASP A 37 21.31 -27.40 2.97
N ARG A 38 20.99 -26.31 2.26
CA ARG A 38 21.97 -25.27 1.88
C ARG A 38 21.64 -23.89 2.44
N LEU A 39 20.70 -23.78 3.38
CA LEU A 39 20.30 -22.50 3.97
C LEU A 39 21.46 -21.75 4.62
N GLY A 40 22.38 -22.44 5.29
CA GLY A 40 23.59 -21.85 5.87
C GLY A 40 24.45 -21.02 4.88
N GLN A 41 24.30 -21.22 3.57
CA GLN A 41 24.98 -20.40 2.55
C GLN A 41 24.52 -18.94 2.50
N MET A 42 23.37 -18.59 3.10
CA MET A 42 22.91 -17.20 3.18
C MET A 42 23.62 -16.40 4.28
N GLY A 43 24.20 -17.07 5.27
CA GLY A 43 24.70 -16.45 6.49
C GLY A 43 23.57 -16.07 7.46
N SER A 44 23.91 -15.98 8.75
CA SER A 44 22.94 -15.77 9.84
C SER A 44 22.13 -14.48 9.68
N ASP A 45 22.76 -13.36 9.31
CA ASP A 45 22.08 -12.07 9.18
C ASP A 45 21.02 -12.09 8.08
N SER A 46 21.34 -12.67 6.92
CA SER A 46 20.39 -12.82 5.81
C SER A 46 19.23 -13.73 6.18
N LEU A 47 19.47 -14.80 6.97
CA LEU A 47 18.42 -15.70 7.45
C LEU A 47 17.51 -14.99 8.46
N GLN A 48 18.08 -14.18 9.35
CA GLN A 48 17.29 -13.35 10.27
C GLN A 48 16.46 -12.31 9.51
N MET A 49 17.06 -11.66 8.51
CA MET A 49 16.35 -10.75 7.61
C MET A 49 15.21 -11.46 6.89
N PHE A 50 15.40 -12.71 6.46
CA PHE A 50 14.36 -13.51 5.81
C PHE A 50 13.16 -13.71 6.73
N VAL A 51 13.39 -14.17 7.96
CA VAL A 51 12.32 -14.39 8.95
C VAL A 51 11.60 -13.08 9.28
N ASN A 52 12.36 -12.02 9.54
CA ASN A 52 11.80 -10.70 9.86
C ASN A 52 11.02 -10.10 8.68
N ALA A 53 11.53 -10.22 7.46
CA ALA A 53 10.86 -9.74 6.25
C ALA A 53 9.59 -10.54 5.98
N PHE A 54 9.56 -11.85 6.27
CA PHE A 54 8.34 -12.62 6.12
C PHE A 54 7.24 -12.14 7.08
N GLY A 55 7.59 -11.83 8.32
CA GLY A 55 6.66 -11.28 9.32
C GLY A 55 6.33 -9.79 9.20
N SER A 56 7.06 -9.03 8.38
CA SER A 56 6.90 -7.57 8.29
C SER A 56 5.52 -7.16 7.77
N ARG A 57 5.04 -5.99 8.17
CA ARG A 57 3.77 -5.41 7.70
C ARG A 57 3.99 -4.02 7.14
N ARG A 58 3.33 -3.70 6.02
CA ARG A 58 3.31 -2.35 5.44
C ARG A 58 1.91 -1.78 5.53
N LEU A 59 1.81 -0.54 6.03
CA LEU A 59 0.55 0.21 5.95
C LEU A 59 0.44 0.85 4.55
N LEU A 60 -0.57 0.44 3.79
CA LEU A 60 -0.86 1.02 2.48
C LEU A 60 -1.89 2.15 2.61
N MET A 61 -1.42 3.39 2.62
CA MET A 61 -2.27 4.58 2.58
C MET A 61 -2.75 4.84 1.15
N THR A 62 -4.07 4.95 0.98
CA THR A 62 -4.73 5.19 -0.32
C THR A 62 -5.88 6.17 -0.12
N ASP A 63 -5.95 7.20 -0.96
CA ASP A 63 -7.06 8.15 -0.96
C ASP A 63 -8.20 7.61 -1.84
N HIS A 64 -9.18 7.00 -1.16
CA HIS A 64 -10.41 6.49 -1.77
C HIS A 64 -11.42 7.59 -2.07
N THR A 65 -11.31 8.74 -1.42
CA THR A 65 -12.27 9.83 -1.53
C THR A 65 -12.23 10.42 -2.93
N THR A 66 -11.04 10.73 -3.44
CA THR A 66 -10.90 11.29 -4.80
C THR A 66 -11.36 10.30 -5.87
N SER A 67 -11.05 9.01 -5.71
CA SER A 67 -11.54 7.95 -6.61
C SER A 67 -13.07 7.84 -6.59
N SER A 68 -13.67 7.88 -5.40
CA SER A 68 -15.12 7.82 -5.21
C SER A 68 -15.83 9.04 -5.81
N ILE A 69 -15.31 10.25 -5.57
CA ILE A 69 -15.85 11.48 -6.16
C ILE A 69 -15.82 11.39 -7.68
N PHE A 70 -14.67 11.00 -8.25
CA PHE A 70 -14.56 10.84 -9.69
C PHE A 70 -15.53 9.79 -10.23
N SER A 71 -15.72 8.68 -9.53
CA SER A 71 -16.55 7.57 -10.01
C SER A 71 -18.06 7.86 -9.93
N ASN A 72 -18.48 8.85 -9.13
CA ASN A 72 -19.89 9.11 -8.85
C ASN A 72 -20.36 10.53 -9.21
N SER A 73 -19.47 11.44 -9.60
CA SER A 73 -19.84 12.82 -9.95
C SER A 73 -19.88 13.03 -11.45
N PHE A 74 -21.09 13.19 -11.97
CA PHE A 74 -21.32 13.58 -13.35
C PHE A 74 -20.76 14.98 -13.63
N GLU A 75 -20.81 15.89 -12.65
CA GLU A 75 -20.26 17.24 -12.74
C GLU A 75 -18.74 17.21 -12.99
N VAL A 76 -18.03 16.29 -12.32
CA VAL A 76 -16.59 16.08 -12.56
C VAL A 76 -16.32 15.60 -13.99
N TRP A 77 -17.17 14.74 -14.54
CA TRP A 77 -17.04 14.27 -15.92
C TRP A 77 -17.33 15.38 -16.94
N GLN A 78 -18.34 16.22 -16.70
CA GLN A 78 -18.65 17.37 -17.54
C GLN A 78 -17.47 18.33 -17.65
N CYS A 79 -16.66 18.48 -16.60
CA CYS A 79 -15.46 19.32 -16.61
C CYS A 79 -14.33 18.78 -17.51
N LEU A 80 -14.33 17.50 -17.88
CA LEU A 80 -13.27 16.88 -18.69
C LEU A 80 -13.55 16.91 -20.19
N ASP A 81 -14.83 17.03 -20.59
CA ASP A 81 -15.34 17.13 -21.97
C ASP A 81 -14.69 16.17 -23.01
N ASP A 82 -14.15 15.03 -22.55
CA ASP A 82 -13.57 13.96 -23.37
C ASP A 82 -13.90 12.60 -22.73
N GLU A 83 -14.85 11.89 -23.33
CA GLU A 83 -15.30 10.55 -22.90
C GLU A 83 -14.15 9.54 -22.81
N LYS A 84 -13.14 9.67 -23.69
CA LYS A 84 -11.98 8.78 -23.67
C LYS A 84 -11.08 9.08 -22.48
N VAL A 85 -10.93 10.35 -22.09
CA VAL A 85 -10.21 10.71 -20.85
C VAL A 85 -10.95 10.14 -19.64
N ILE A 86 -12.27 10.34 -19.57
CA ILE A 86 -13.10 9.82 -18.48
C ILE A 86 -12.93 8.30 -18.36
N GLY A 87 -13.04 7.57 -19.46
CA GLY A 87 -12.85 6.12 -19.50
C GLY A 87 -11.45 5.68 -19.08
N ARG A 88 -10.40 6.39 -19.51
CA ARG A 88 -9.01 6.08 -19.10
C ARG A 88 -8.79 6.28 -17.61
N ILE A 89 -9.30 7.37 -17.02
CA ILE A 89 -9.22 7.62 -15.58
C ILE A 89 -9.98 6.53 -14.81
N GLY A 90 -11.18 6.17 -15.24
CA GLY A 90 -11.96 5.07 -14.64
C GLY A 90 -11.21 3.74 -14.67
N ASN A 91 -10.55 3.43 -15.79
CA ASN A 91 -9.69 2.25 -15.92
C ASN A 91 -8.49 2.30 -14.96
N CYS A 92 -7.84 3.45 -14.80
CA CYS A 92 -6.75 3.61 -13.84
C CYS A 92 -7.20 3.25 -12.42
N TYR A 93 -8.32 3.80 -11.95
CA TYR A 93 -8.84 3.51 -10.61
C TYR A 93 -9.24 2.04 -10.44
N SER A 94 -9.89 1.47 -11.45
CA SER A 94 -10.29 0.06 -11.43
C SER A 94 -9.08 -0.87 -11.33
N VAL A 95 -8.02 -0.61 -12.10
CA VAL A 95 -6.80 -1.40 -12.06
C VAL A 95 -6.06 -1.23 -10.73
N LEU A 96 -5.98 0.00 -10.19
CA LEU A 96 -5.38 0.25 -8.88
C LEU A 96 -6.12 -0.48 -7.74
N ASP A 97 -7.46 -0.53 -7.79
CA ASP A 97 -8.25 -1.28 -6.80
C ASP A 97 -8.01 -2.79 -6.88
N VAL A 98 -7.95 -3.37 -8.08
CA VAL A 98 -7.58 -4.79 -8.27
C VAL A 98 -6.18 -5.07 -7.73
N CYS A 99 -5.20 -4.21 -8.04
CA CYS A 99 -3.84 -4.34 -7.54
C CYS A 99 -3.80 -4.34 -6.01
N ARG A 100 -4.55 -3.42 -5.39
CA ARG A 100 -4.66 -3.32 -3.93
C ARG A 100 -5.26 -4.59 -3.33
N LYS A 101 -6.36 -5.10 -3.89
CA LYS A 101 -7.04 -6.31 -3.41
C LYS A 101 -6.12 -7.52 -3.46
N GLU A 102 -5.40 -7.71 -4.56
CA GLU A 102 -4.46 -8.83 -4.68
C GLU A 102 -3.26 -8.71 -3.73
N TYR A 103 -2.71 -7.51 -3.57
CA TYR A 103 -1.68 -7.27 -2.56
C TYR A 103 -2.17 -7.61 -1.15
N LEU A 104 -3.34 -7.10 -0.76
CA LEU A 104 -3.91 -7.35 0.57
C LEU A 104 -4.20 -8.83 0.81
N ARG A 105 -4.68 -9.54 -0.21
CA ARG A 105 -4.91 -10.99 -0.15
C ARG A 105 -3.60 -11.74 0.12
N MET A 106 -2.53 -11.41 -0.60
CA MET A 106 -1.20 -12.01 -0.39
C MET A 106 -0.65 -11.66 0.99
N GLU A 107 -0.79 -10.41 1.43
CA GLU A 107 -0.35 -9.95 2.75
C GLU A 107 -1.08 -10.69 3.87
N GLU A 108 -2.40 -10.87 3.76
CA GLU A 108 -3.20 -11.61 4.73
C GLU A 108 -2.76 -13.07 4.85
N LEU A 109 -2.50 -13.74 3.73
CA LEU A 109 -2.00 -15.11 3.72
C LEU A 109 -0.62 -15.21 4.41
N ARG A 110 0.29 -14.29 4.09
CA ARG A 110 1.62 -14.21 4.71
C ARG A 110 1.53 -13.99 6.21
N GLN A 111 0.68 -13.06 6.66
CA GLN A 111 0.49 -12.75 8.07
C GLN A 111 -0.13 -13.92 8.84
N LYS A 112 -1.13 -14.60 8.27
CA LYS A 112 -1.70 -15.82 8.87
C LYS A 112 -0.65 -16.93 9.03
N ALA A 113 0.16 -17.17 7.98
CA ALA A 113 1.23 -18.17 8.03
C ALA A 113 2.29 -17.82 9.09
N TYR A 114 2.70 -16.55 9.16
CA TYR A 114 3.69 -16.09 10.14
C TYR A 114 3.16 -16.13 11.57
N GLN A 115 1.89 -15.77 11.79
CA GLN A 115 1.25 -15.87 13.09
C GLN A 115 1.20 -17.32 13.59
N ALA A 116 0.86 -18.26 12.71
CA ALA A 116 0.85 -19.68 13.05
C ALA A 116 2.26 -20.21 13.38
N TYR A 117 3.28 -19.81 12.61
CA TYR A 117 4.68 -20.08 12.93
C TYR A 117 5.08 -19.52 14.32
N TRP A 118 4.72 -18.27 14.60
CA TRP A 118 5.00 -17.62 15.89
C TRP A 118 4.34 -18.33 17.07
N HIS A 119 3.12 -18.83 16.90
CA HIS A 119 2.40 -19.56 17.94
C HIS A 119 3.01 -20.93 18.25
N GLU A 120 3.63 -21.59 17.26
CA GLU A 120 4.33 -22.86 17.48
C GLU A 120 5.66 -22.65 18.21
N CYS A 121 6.47 -21.71 17.72
CA CYS A 121 7.72 -21.31 18.36
C CYS A 121 8.14 -19.94 17.81
N PRO A 122 8.21 -18.89 18.64
CA PRO A 122 8.72 -17.59 18.24
C PRO A 122 10.15 -17.67 17.65
N PRO A 123 10.51 -16.84 16.65
CA PRO A 123 11.84 -16.82 16.06
C PRO A 123 13.00 -16.74 17.07
N MET A 124 12.79 -16.02 18.17
CA MET A 124 13.81 -15.73 19.18
C MET A 124 14.11 -16.94 20.08
N ASP A 125 13.23 -17.93 20.09
CA ASP A 125 13.36 -19.12 20.93
C ASP A 125 14.13 -20.24 20.21
N TYR A 126 14.45 -20.07 18.93
CA TYR A 126 15.32 -20.98 18.20
C TYR A 126 16.80 -20.77 18.58
N PRO A 127 17.63 -21.83 18.55
CA PRO A 127 19.05 -21.71 18.89
C PRO A 127 19.86 -20.80 17.97
N ASP A 128 19.44 -20.69 16.70
CA ASP A 128 20.13 -19.93 15.65
C ASP A 128 19.16 -19.56 14.52
N ALA A 129 19.56 -18.59 13.69
CA ALA A 129 18.73 -18.08 12.59
C ALA A 129 18.47 -19.13 11.50
N GLU A 130 19.35 -20.11 11.31
CA GLU A 130 19.18 -21.17 10.31
C GLU A 130 18.04 -22.11 10.72
N LYS A 131 17.97 -22.50 11.99
CA LYS A 131 16.86 -23.30 12.51
C LYS A 131 15.53 -22.55 12.47
N ALA A 132 15.52 -21.27 12.81
CA ALA A 132 14.32 -20.43 12.71
C ALA A 132 13.82 -20.34 11.24
N ALA A 133 14.72 -20.01 10.31
CA ALA A 133 14.39 -19.91 8.88
C ALA A 133 13.95 -21.26 8.30
N LYS A 134 14.61 -22.35 8.67
CA LYS A 134 14.26 -23.71 8.23
C LYS A 134 12.88 -24.10 8.73
N ALA A 135 12.59 -23.91 10.01
CA ALA A 135 11.27 -24.21 10.58
C ALA A 135 10.16 -23.41 9.89
N LEU A 136 10.38 -22.13 9.60
CA LEU A 136 9.45 -21.31 8.83
C LEU A 136 9.23 -21.90 7.42
N LEU A 137 10.30 -22.25 6.69
CA LEU A 137 10.25 -22.77 5.33
C LEU A 137 9.70 -24.20 5.19
N GLU A 138 9.72 -25.00 6.25
CA GLU A 138 9.14 -26.34 6.26
C GLU A 138 7.60 -26.31 6.26
N ARG A 139 7.00 -25.21 6.72
CA ARG A 139 5.54 -25.04 6.73
C ARG A 139 4.98 -24.96 5.31
N TYR A 140 3.85 -25.63 5.08
CA TYR A 140 3.21 -25.68 3.76
C TYR A 140 2.58 -24.33 3.36
N ASP A 141 2.00 -23.62 4.33
CA ASP A 141 1.37 -22.32 4.14
C ASP A 141 2.39 -21.23 3.77
N VAL A 142 3.57 -21.26 4.40
CA VAL A 142 4.72 -20.42 4.03
C VAL A 142 5.16 -20.71 2.60
N ARG A 143 5.40 -21.98 2.25
CA ARG A 143 5.81 -22.35 0.88
C ARG A 143 4.77 -21.96 -0.17
N TYR A 144 3.48 -22.06 0.16
CA TYR A 144 2.41 -21.58 -0.70
C TYR A 144 2.52 -20.06 -0.92
N VAL A 145 2.67 -19.27 0.15
CA VAL A 145 2.87 -17.81 0.05
C VAL A 145 4.08 -17.48 -0.82
N LEU A 146 5.22 -18.14 -0.59
CA LEU A 146 6.43 -17.92 -1.39
C LEU A 146 6.21 -18.27 -2.87
N SER A 147 5.43 -19.31 -3.18
CA SER A 147 5.15 -19.71 -4.56
C SER A 147 4.28 -18.71 -5.33
N ILE A 148 3.41 -17.97 -4.65
CA ILE A 148 2.55 -16.96 -5.29
C ILE A 148 3.18 -15.56 -5.29
N HIS A 149 4.14 -15.29 -4.40
CA HIS A 149 4.74 -13.96 -4.19
C HIS A 149 5.30 -13.37 -5.49
N SER A 150 6.16 -14.10 -6.20
CA SER A 150 6.76 -13.62 -7.45
C SER A 150 5.72 -13.39 -8.55
N ASN A 151 4.70 -14.26 -8.64
CA ASN A 151 3.62 -14.13 -9.63
C ASN A 151 2.75 -12.89 -9.37
N VAL A 152 2.41 -12.64 -8.10
CA VAL A 152 1.67 -11.44 -7.70
C VAL A 152 2.50 -10.20 -8.00
N ILE A 153 3.80 -10.17 -7.69
CA ILE A 153 4.67 -9.04 -8.02
C ILE A 153 4.69 -8.77 -9.53
N GLN A 154 4.87 -9.80 -10.35
CA GLN A 154 4.88 -9.64 -11.81
C GLN A 154 3.56 -9.08 -12.34
N MET A 155 2.44 -9.59 -11.86
CA MET A 155 1.11 -9.08 -12.20
C MET A 155 0.98 -7.61 -11.81
N LEU A 156 1.31 -7.26 -10.56
CA LEU A 156 1.24 -5.90 -10.04
C LEU A 156 2.15 -4.93 -10.81
N LYS A 157 3.35 -5.36 -11.21
CA LYS A 157 4.28 -4.56 -12.04
C LYS A 157 3.70 -4.29 -13.42
N HIS A 158 3.14 -5.31 -14.05
CA HIS A 158 2.56 -5.19 -15.38
C HIS A 158 1.37 -4.22 -15.38
N THR A 159 0.45 -4.41 -14.43
CA THR A 159 -0.74 -3.55 -14.30
C THR A 159 -0.40 -2.13 -13.88
N HIS A 160 0.58 -1.93 -12.99
CA HIS A 160 1.09 -0.61 -12.65
C HIS A 160 1.66 0.11 -13.86
N GLY A 161 2.42 -0.57 -14.71
CA GLY A 161 2.93 -0.02 -15.97
C GLY A 161 1.82 0.47 -16.90
N ILE A 162 0.70 -0.27 -16.99
CA ILE A 162 -0.48 0.15 -17.75
C ILE A 162 -1.09 1.42 -17.15
N VAL A 163 -1.27 1.50 -15.84
CA VAL A 163 -1.84 2.68 -15.16
C VAL A 163 -0.98 3.92 -15.39
N CYS A 164 0.35 3.79 -15.28
CA CYS A 164 1.28 4.88 -15.56
C CYS A 164 1.13 5.39 -17.00
N GLN A 165 1.08 4.49 -17.99
CA GLN A 165 0.90 4.87 -19.39
C GLN A 165 -0.45 5.56 -19.64
N LEU A 166 -1.53 5.06 -19.03
CA LEU A 166 -2.85 5.68 -19.13
C LEU A 166 -2.88 7.07 -18.49
N ASN A 167 -2.23 7.24 -17.33
CA ASN A 167 -2.18 8.53 -16.66
C ASN A 167 -1.35 9.56 -17.44
N GLU A 168 -0.18 9.16 -17.96
CA GLU A 168 0.62 10.01 -18.86
C GLU A 168 -0.17 10.42 -20.10
N ARG A 169 -0.94 9.48 -20.68
CA ARG A 169 -1.79 9.80 -21.83
C ARG A 169 -2.89 10.81 -21.47
N ASN A 170 -3.46 10.74 -20.27
CA ASN A 170 -4.44 11.72 -19.81
C ASN A 170 -3.81 13.11 -19.67
N LYS A 171 -2.61 13.22 -19.08
CA LYS A 171 -1.86 14.48 -18.96
C LYS A 171 -1.60 15.11 -20.34
N GLN A 172 -1.16 14.31 -21.30
CA GLN A 172 -0.93 14.76 -22.68
C GLN A 172 -2.19 15.29 -23.38
N VAL A 173 -3.30 14.56 -23.27
CA VAL A 173 -4.56 14.94 -23.94
C VAL A 173 -5.17 16.19 -23.33
N LEU A 174 -5.06 16.34 -22.01
CA LEU A 174 -5.57 17.50 -21.28
C LEU A 174 -4.59 18.69 -21.27
N HIS A 175 -3.42 18.54 -21.89
CA HIS A 175 -2.34 19.54 -21.88
C HIS A 175 -1.91 19.98 -20.47
N ILE A 176 -1.96 19.06 -19.51
CA ILE A 176 -1.57 19.31 -18.12
C ILE A 176 -0.12 18.88 -17.94
N THR A 177 0.71 19.80 -17.44
CA THR A 177 2.11 19.56 -17.10
C THR A 177 2.25 18.94 -15.71
N GLN A 178 3.42 18.34 -15.43
CA GLN A 178 3.71 17.84 -14.08
C GLN A 178 3.81 18.99 -13.06
N GLU A 179 4.35 20.14 -13.48
CA GLU A 179 4.50 21.33 -12.63
C GLU A 179 3.13 21.82 -12.10
N GLU A 180 2.12 21.89 -12.97
CA GLU A 180 0.75 22.25 -12.58
C GLU A 180 0.14 21.26 -11.56
N LEU A 181 0.45 19.96 -11.68
CA LEU A 181 -0.03 18.95 -10.73
C LEU A 181 0.70 19.04 -9.39
N ASP A 182 2.00 19.32 -9.42
CA ASP A 182 2.82 19.47 -8.21
C ASP A 182 2.39 20.72 -7.42
N GLU A 183 1.99 21.80 -8.09
CA GLU A 183 1.40 22.98 -7.44
C GLU A 183 0.09 22.67 -6.72
N VAL A 184 -0.80 21.87 -7.33
CA VAL A 184 -2.02 21.39 -6.67
C VAL A 184 -1.68 20.58 -5.42
N GLY A 185 -0.65 19.75 -5.47
CA GLY A 185 -0.16 19.01 -4.30
C GLY A 185 0.26 19.94 -3.16
N LYS A 186 1.06 20.97 -3.45
CA LYS A 186 1.52 21.96 -2.45
C LYS A 186 0.34 22.71 -1.81
N LEU A 187 -0.68 23.07 -2.58
CA LEU A 187 -1.86 23.77 -2.06
C LEU A 187 -2.67 22.90 -1.09
N LEU A 188 -2.76 21.59 -1.35
CA LEU A 188 -3.42 20.65 -0.45
C LEU A 188 -2.64 20.50 0.88
N GLU A 189 -1.31 20.45 0.81
CA GLU A 189 -0.45 20.40 2.00
C GLU A 189 -0.55 21.69 2.83
N GLN A 190 -0.53 22.87 2.20
CA GLN A 190 -0.67 24.15 2.90
C GLN A 190 -2.00 24.31 3.63
N ASN A 191 -3.08 23.74 3.08
CA ASN A 191 -4.40 23.75 3.72
C ASN A 191 -4.53 22.72 4.86
N SER A 192 -3.65 21.72 4.94
CA SER A 192 -3.67 20.71 6.00
C SER A 192 -3.08 21.19 7.34
N TYR A 193 -2.20 22.20 7.32
CA TYR A 193 -1.57 22.78 8.52
C TYR A 193 -2.19 24.10 8.99
N ASN A 194 -3.21 24.60 8.29
CA ASN A 194 -3.93 25.84 8.63
C ASN A 194 -5.21 25.59 9.46
N ILE A 195 -5.27 24.49 10.23
CA ILE A 195 -6.20 24.41 11.35
C ILE A 195 -5.68 25.39 12.40
N LYS A 196 -6.13 26.65 12.30
CA LYS A 196 -5.85 27.67 13.30
C LYS A 196 -6.31 27.12 14.65
N SER A 197 -5.44 27.19 15.63
CA SER A 197 -5.65 26.87 17.03
C SER A 197 -6.81 27.62 17.73
N ASP A 198 -7.61 28.39 16.99
CA ASP A 198 -8.71 29.22 17.50
C ASP A 198 -10.06 28.50 17.57
N ASP A 199 -10.23 27.33 16.94
CA ASP A 199 -11.50 26.58 16.98
C ASP A 199 -11.66 25.68 18.22
N MET A 200 -10.69 25.67 19.15
CA MET A 200 -10.83 25.04 20.46
C MET A 200 -11.35 26.05 21.51
N GLN A 201 -12.50 26.67 21.25
CA GLN A 201 -13.30 27.22 22.34
C GLN A 201 -14.00 26.07 23.07
N THR A 202 -13.41 25.63 24.17
CA THR A 202 -14.12 24.86 25.20
C THR A 202 -15.38 25.64 25.60
N PRO A 203 -16.57 25.02 25.60
CA PRO A 203 -17.75 25.68 26.13
C PRO A 203 -17.54 25.89 27.63
N GLU A 204 -17.52 27.15 28.07
CA GLU A 204 -17.63 27.49 29.49
C GLU A 204 -18.97 26.94 30.01
N ASN A 205 -18.88 25.98 30.93
CA ASN A 205 -20.01 25.49 31.71
C ASN A 205 -20.56 26.64 32.57
N ASN A 206 -21.53 27.39 32.05
CA ASN A 206 -22.42 28.23 32.85
C ASN A 206 -23.46 27.33 33.52
N LEU A 207 -23.07 26.66 34.60
CA LEU A 207 -24.03 26.15 35.58
C LEU A 207 -24.51 27.35 36.40
N ASN A 208 -25.62 27.93 35.95
CA ASN A 208 -26.38 28.91 36.73
C ASN A 208 -26.78 28.30 38.07
N GLU A 209 -26.32 28.95 39.14
CA GLU A 209 -27.03 29.01 40.40
C GLU A 209 -28.47 29.49 40.13
N ASN A 210 -29.45 28.68 40.49
CA ASN A 210 -30.75 29.18 40.93
C ASN A 210 -31.27 28.25 42.01
N GLU A 211 -31.04 28.71 43.22
CA GLU A 211 -31.72 28.37 44.45
C GLU A 211 -33.26 28.51 44.33
N VAL A 212 -33.96 27.53 44.94
CA VAL A 212 -35.07 27.72 45.90
C VAL A 212 -36.55 27.59 45.45
N ASN A 213 -37.26 26.76 46.24
CA ASN A 213 -38.72 26.55 46.48
C ASN A 213 -39.49 25.73 45.43
N GLU A 214 -40.26 24.68 45.77
CA GLU A 214 -41.04 24.32 46.98
C GLU A 214 -40.86 22.86 47.43
#